data_AF-A0A419I2T9-F1
#
_entry.id   AF-A0A419I2T9-F1
#
_cell.length_a   1.000
_cell.length_b   1.000
_cell.length_c   1.000
_cell.angle_alpha   90.00
_cell.angle_beta   90.00
_cell.angle_gamma   90.00
#
_symmetry.space_group_name_H-M   'P 1'
#
loop_
_entity.id
_entity.type
_entity.pdbx_description
1 polymer ?
#
loop_
_entity_poly.entity_id
_entity_poly.type
_entity_poly.pdbx_seq_one_letter_code
_entity_poly.pdbx_strand_id
1 'polypeptide(L)'
;MNSLMVFLDAIRDHLDLHQLPPVSSLDVSAWSRPISVQLDVNGLPKVARALLVWANTLDDVTASLWRIRGGDSVHLSITGRTPCGIPVRVYGAVPFDARTFPDLPAGAKQAMPVYLLRDWTAPGEVAS
;
A
#
# COMPACT_ATOMS: atom_id res chain seq x y z
N MET A 1 -23.80 5.69 17.17
CA MET A 1 -23.44 4.55 16.29
C MET A 1 -21.95 4.27 16.49
N ASN A 2 -21.55 3.01 16.69
CA ASN A 2 -20.15 2.68 16.96
C ASN A 2 -19.36 2.69 15.64
N SER A 3 -18.57 3.74 15.39
CA SER A 3 -17.81 3.90 14.14
C SER A 3 -16.82 2.75 13.88
N LEU A 4 -16.31 2.11 14.94
CA LEU A 4 -15.43 0.95 14.80
C LEU A 4 -16.14 -0.22 14.10
N MET A 5 -17.41 -0.47 14.45
CA MET A 5 -18.17 -1.54 13.81
C MET A 5 -18.42 -1.27 12.34
N VAL A 6 -18.73 -0.02 12.00
CA VAL A 6 -18.91 0.39 10.59
C VAL A 6 -17.63 0.14 9.78
N PHE A 7 -16.45 0.39 10.34
CA PHE A 7 -15.19 0.15 9.64
C PHE A 7 -14.85 -1.34 9.53
N LEU A 8 -15.18 -2.13 10.55
CA LEU A 8 -15.03 -3.60 10.51
C LEU A 8 -15.95 -4.23 9.45
N ASP A 9 -17.20 -3.79 9.37
CA ASP A 9 -18.15 -4.26 8.36
C ASP A 9 -17.69 -3.84 6.96
N ALA A 10 -17.28 -2.59 6.80
CA ALA A 10 -16.78 -2.08 5.52
C ALA A 10 -15.55 -2.84 5.00
N ILE A 11 -14.57 -3.15 5.86
CA ILE A 11 -13.39 -3.89 5.42
C ILE A 11 -13.70 -5.37 5.18
N ARG A 12 -14.61 -5.97 5.96
CA ARG A 12 -15.08 -7.33 5.72
C ARG A 12 -15.75 -7.45 4.36
N ASP A 13 -16.73 -6.58 4.07
CA ASP A 13 -17.45 -6.59 2.79
C ASP A 13 -16.49 -6.38 1.61
N HIS A 14 -15.49 -5.50 1.78
CA HIS A 14 -14.47 -5.25 0.75
C HIS A 14 -13.59 -6.48 0.48
N LEU A 15 -13.19 -7.20 1.54
CA LEU A 15 -12.41 -8.43 1.44
C LEU A 15 -13.23 -9.58 0.84
N ASP A 16 -14.53 -9.66 1.15
CA ASP A 16 -15.43 -10.68 0.61
C ASP A 16 -15.76 -10.45 -0.88
N LEU A 17 -15.84 -9.19 -1.32
CA LEU A 17 -16.19 -8.82 -2.70
C LEU A 17 -15.04 -8.98 -3.71
N HIS A 18 -13.78 -8.86 -3.26
CA HIS A 18 -12.62 -8.78 -4.14
C HIS A 18 -11.59 -9.87 -3.86
N GLN A 19 -11.02 -10.43 -4.94
CA GLN A 19 -9.84 -11.30 -4.84
C GLN A 19 -8.58 -10.45 -4.60
N LEU A 20 -8.30 -10.16 -3.34
CA LEU A 20 -7.19 -9.30 -2.93
C LEU A 20 -5.92 -10.12 -2.62
N PRO A 21 -4.72 -9.54 -2.82
CA PRO A 21 -3.47 -10.17 -2.43
C PRO A 21 -3.41 -10.49 -0.91
N PRO A 22 -2.60 -11.47 -0.49
CA PRO A 22 -2.42 -11.82 0.92
C PRO A 22 -2.08 -10.62 1.81
N VAL A 23 -2.67 -10.61 3.01
CA VAL A 23 -2.53 -9.56 4.03
C VAL A 23 -1.84 -10.17 5.25
N SER A 24 -0.78 -9.52 5.74
CA SER A 24 -0.05 -9.96 6.95
C SER A 24 -0.63 -9.34 8.22
N SER A 25 -1.12 -8.10 8.13
CA SER A 25 -1.77 -7.43 9.25
C SER A 25 -2.83 -6.45 8.77
N LEU A 26 -3.85 -6.28 9.61
CA LEU A 26 -4.96 -5.37 9.39
C LEU A 26 -5.26 -4.66 10.71
N ASP A 27 -5.20 -3.33 10.68
CA ASP A 27 -5.51 -2.46 11.81
C ASP A 27 -6.77 -1.67 11.50
N VAL A 28 -7.71 -1.67 12.44
CA VAL A 28 -8.93 -0.86 12.38
C VAL A 28 -8.98 0.03 13.62
N SER A 29 -9.10 1.34 13.40
CA SER A 29 -9.10 2.32 14.49
C SER A 29 -10.20 3.36 14.29
N ALA A 30 -10.61 4.01 15.38
CA ALA A 30 -11.57 5.13 15.34
C ALA A 30 -10.89 6.48 14.99
N TRP A 31 -9.61 6.47 14.60
CA TRP A 31 -8.79 7.67 14.41
C TRP A 31 -8.49 7.93 12.93
N SER A 32 -7.69 8.97 12.67
CA SER A 32 -7.44 9.59 11.34
C SER A 32 -7.12 8.66 10.15
N ARG A 33 -6.82 7.37 10.38
CA ARG A 33 -6.73 6.32 9.37
C ARG A 33 -7.53 5.10 9.87
N PRO A 34 -8.81 5.00 9.48
CA PRO A 34 -9.69 4.04 10.11
C PRO A 34 -9.36 2.60 9.73
N ILE A 35 -8.75 2.36 8.56
CA ILE A 35 -8.30 1.04 8.13
C ILE A 35 -6.88 1.14 7.57
N SER A 36 -5.97 0.31 8.09
CA SER A 36 -4.62 0.11 7.54
C SER A 36 -4.35 -1.37 7.28
N VAL A 37 -3.85 -1.68 6.09
CA VAL A 37 -3.59 -3.04 5.62
C VAL A 37 -2.12 -3.17 5.25
N GLN A 38 -1.42 -4.14 5.85
CA GLN A 38 -0.08 -4.52 5.45
C GLN A 38 -0.12 -5.77 4.58
N LEU A 39 0.52 -5.70 3.42
CA LEU A 39 0.60 -6.83 2.51
C LEU A 39 1.54 -7.93 3.04
N ASP A 40 1.23 -9.19 2.74
CA ASP A 40 2.10 -10.35 2.97
C ASP A 40 2.81 -10.76 1.67
N VAL A 41 3.53 -9.81 1.09
CA VAL A 41 4.35 -10.06 -0.11
C VAL A 41 5.67 -9.32 0.01
N ASN A 42 6.73 -9.94 -0.52
CA ASN A 42 8.08 -9.41 -0.46
C ASN A 42 8.66 -9.15 -1.85
N GLY A 43 9.48 -8.12 -1.98
CA GLY A 43 10.13 -7.72 -3.21
C GLY A 43 9.29 -6.73 -4.03
N LEU A 44 9.98 -5.78 -4.66
CA LEU A 44 9.36 -4.63 -5.32
C LEU A 44 8.30 -5.01 -6.37
N PRO A 45 8.53 -5.96 -7.29
CA PRO A 45 7.50 -6.30 -8.28
C PRO A 45 6.23 -6.89 -7.67
N LYS A 46 6.36 -7.70 -6.62
CA LYS A 46 5.22 -8.31 -5.95
C LYS A 46 4.45 -7.28 -5.13
N VAL A 47 5.15 -6.41 -4.40
CA VAL A 47 4.54 -5.30 -3.64
C VAL A 47 3.82 -4.34 -4.58
N ALA A 48 4.46 -3.90 -5.67
CA ALA A 48 3.87 -2.98 -6.62
C ALA A 48 2.62 -3.56 -7.31
N ARG A 49 2.69 -4.85 -7.72
CA ARG A 49 1.52 -5.57 -8.28
C ARG A 49 0.39 -5.67 -7.27
N ALA A 50 0.69 -6.04 -6.02
CA ALA A 50 -0.33 -6.15 -4.98
C ALA A 50 -1.00 -4.81 -4.67
N LEU A 51 -0.22 -3.72 -4.59
CA LEU A 51 -0.75 -2.37 -4.43
C LEU A 51 -1.63 -1.96 -5.62
N LEU A 52 -1.29 -2.32 -6.86
CA LEU A 52 -2.15 -2.05 -8.02
C LEU A 52 -3.46 -2.83 -7.98
N VAL A 53 -3.45 -4.08 -7.53
CA VAL A 53 -4.71 -4.85 -7.35
C VAL A 53 -5.61 -4.14 -6.36
N TRP A 54 -5.08 -3.70 -5.22
CA TRP A 54 -5.85 -2.89 -4.26
C TRP A 54 -6.30 -1.56 -4.85
N ALA A 55 -5.43 -0.84 -5.56
CA ALA A 55 -5.77 0.45 -6.17
C ALA A 55 -6.96 0.35 -7.14
N ASN A 56 -7.11 -0.76 -7.86
CA ASN A 56 -8.23 -0.97 -8.77
C ASN A 56 -9.58 -1.24 -8.07
N THR A 57 -9.57 -1.42 -6.74
CA THR A 57 -10.79 -1.66 -5.94
C THR A 57 -11.21 -0.43 -5.12
N LEU A 58 -10.40 0.63 -5.12
CA LEU A 58 -10.58 1.80 -4.27
C LEU A 58 -10.84 3.05 -5.12
N ASP A 59 -11.59 3.98 -4.56
CA ASP A 59 -11.81 5.32 -5.12
C ASP A 59 -10.73 6.31 -4.62
N ASP A 60 -10.52 7.40 -5.38
CA ASP A 60 -9.61 8.51 -5.02
C ASP A 60 -8.18 8.10 -4.64
N VAL A 61 -7.63 7.13 -5.37
CA VAL A 61 -6.34 6.52 -5.01
C VAL A 61 -5.17 7.48 -5.20
N THR A 62 -4.39 7.62 -4.13
CA THR A 62 -3.08 8.30 -4.12
C THR A 62 -1.99 7.31 -3.71
N ALA A 63 -0.76 7.51 -4.18
CA ALA A 63 0.38 6.69 -3.80
C ALA A 63 1.48 7.53 -3.14
N SER A 64 2.22 6.91 -2.23
CA SER A 64 3.37 7.52 -1.59
C SER A 64 4.43 6.48 -1.26
N LEU A 65 5.66 6.94 -1.16
CA LEU A 65 6.78 6.16 -0.65
C LEU A 65 7.37 6.86 0.59
N TRP A 66 7.93 6.08 1.51
CA TRP A 66 8.55 6.57 2.72
C TRP A 66 9.77 5.74 3.06
N ARG A 67 10.97 6.32 3.02
CA ARG A 67 12.16 5.64 3.52
C ARG A 67 12.17 5.74 5.03
N ILE A 68 12.17 4.59 5.71
CA ILE A 68 12.15 4.56 7.17
C ILE A 68 13.42 5.22 7.73
N ARG A 69 13.38 5.73 8.96
CA ARG A 69 14.52 6.44 9.57
C ARG A 69 15.80 5.59 9.65
N GLY A 70 15.67 4.27 9.79
CA GLY A 70 16.80 3.33 9.75
C GLY A 70 17.47 3.24 8.36
N GLY A 71 16.82 3.72 7.30
CA GLY A 71 17.42 3.87 5.97
C GLY A 71 17.39 2.63 5.08
N ASP A 72 17.18 1.44 5.65
CA ASP A 72 17.33 0.16 4.93
C ASP A 72 16.06 -0.32 4.22
N SER A 73 14.93 0.35 4.41
CA SER A 73 13.66 -0.03 3.79
C SER A 73 12.84 1.16 3.33
N VAL A 74 12.07 0.93 2.27
CA VAL A 74 11.09 1.88 1.74
C VAL A 74 9.70 1.27 1.90
N HIS A 75 8.82 2.00 2.59
CA HIS A 75 7.40 1.68 2.65
C HIS A 75 6.73 2.27 1.42
N LEU A 76 6.14 1.42 0.59
CA LEU A 76 5.26 1.84 -0.48
C LEU A 76 3.83 1.75 0.03
N SER A 77 3.02 2.76 -0.20
CA SER A 77 1.62 2.72 0.19
C SER A 77 0.72 3.43 -0.79
N ILE A 78 -0.51 2.93 -0.89
CA ILE A 78 -1.62 3.65 -1.47
C ILE A 78 -2.60 4.08 -0.37
N THR A 79 -3.35 5.15 -0.62
CA THR A 79 -4.50 5.55 0.18
C THR A 79 -5.65 5.83 -0.77
N GLY A 80 -6.81 5.28 -0.48
CA GLY A 80 -8.04 5.48 -1.23
C GLY A 80 -9.25 5.29 -0.33
N ARG A 81 -10.43 5.10 -0.92
CA ARG A 81 -11.68 4.85 -0.19
C ARG A 81 -12.32 3.56 -0.70
N THR A 82 -12.94 2.79 0.20
CA THR A 82 -13.86 1.73 -0.23
C THR A 82 -15.05 2.36 -0.96
N PRO A 83 -15.84 1.58 -1.73
CA PRO A 83 -17.04 2.08 -2.40
C PRO A 83 -18.08 2.73 -1.47
N CYS A 84 -18.07 2.38 -0.17
CA CYS A 84 -18.90 3.03 0.86
C CYS A 84 -18.25 4.29 1.49
N GLY A 85 -17.14 4.77 0.94
CA GLY A 85 -16.47 6.02 1.30
C GLY A 85 -15.49 5.94 2.47
N ILE A 86 -15.21 4.74 3.01
CA ILE A 86 -14.33 4.55 4.17
C ILE A 86 -12.86 4.60 3.73
N PRO A 87 -12.02 5.48 4.32
CA PRO A 87 -10.61 5.56 3.96
C PRO A 87 -9.83 4.29 4.31
N VAL A 88 -9.04 3.80 3.36
CA VAL A 88 -8.16 2.64 3.52
C VAL A 88 -6.74 3.02 3.10
N ARG A 89 -5.76 2.66 3.93
CA ARG A 89 -4.35 2.69 3.56
C ARG A 89 -3.84 1.26 3.38
N VAL A 90 -3.26 0.97 2.23
CA VAL A 90 -2.60 -0.33 1.97
C VAL A 90 -1.12 -0.08 1.78
N TYR A 91 -0.27 -0.90 2.40
CA TYR A 91 1.18 -0.72 2.32
C TYR A 91 1.96 -2.03 2.33
N GLY A 92 3.17 -1.96 1.78
CA GLY A 92 4.20 -2.99 1.87
C GLY A 92 5.56 -2.35 2.06
N ALA A 93 6.57 -3.16 2.40
CA ALA A 93 7.95 -2.70 2.57
C ALA A 93 8.87 -3.45 1.61
N VAL A 94 9.89 -2.74 1.12
CA VAL A 94 10.94 -3.30 0.28
C VAL A 94 12.30 -2.81 0.76
N PRO A 95 13.39 -3.55 0.51
CA PRO A 95 14.73 -3.03 0.75
C PRO A 95 14.98 -1.72 0.00
N PHE A 96 15.71 -0.80 0.61
CA PHE A 96 16.14 0.40 -0.10
C PHE A 96 17.20 0.06 -1.14
N ASP A 97 16.97 0.47 -2.38
CA ASP A 97 17.96 0.46 -3.45
C ASP A 97 18.05 1.88 -4.03
N ALA A 98 19.24 2.47 -4.01
CA ALA A 98 19.47 3.83 -4.49
C ALA A 98 19.27 3.97 -6.01
N ARG A 99 19.37 2.88 -6.78
CA ARG A 99 19.09 2.91 -8.23
C ARG A 99 17.59 3.02 -8.49
N THR A 100 16.80 2.32 -7.68
CA THR A 100 15.33 2.33 -7.77
C THR A 100 14.71 3.58 -7.13
N PHE A 101 15.26 4.04 -6.00
CA PHE A 101 14.76 5.19 -5.24
C PHE A 101 15.82 6.30 -5.18
N PRO A 102 16.15 6.92 -6.32
CA PRO A 102 17.07 8.05 -6.32
C PRO A 102 16.47 9.19 -5.49
N ASP A 103 17.33 9.93 -4.80
CA ASP A 103 16.95 11.15 -4.07
C ASP A 103 15.86 10.97 -3.00
N LEU A 104 15.82 9.79 -2.36
CA LEU A 104 14.96 9.52 -1.22
C LEU A 104 15.77 9.45 0.09
N PRO A 105 15.93 10.55 0.84
CA PRO A 105 16.63 10.57 2.12
C PRO A 105 15.97 9.68 3.16
N ALA A 106 16.77 9.19 4.11
CA ALA A 106 16.24 8.44 5.25
C ALA A 106 15.24 9.32 6.05
N GLY A 107 14.09 8.75 6.39
CA GLY A 107 12.99 9.45 7.06
C GLY A 107 12.07 10.26 6.13
N ALA A 108 12.45 10.49 4.87
CA ALA A 108 11.67 11.30 3.94
C ALA A 108 10.48 10.53 3.36
N LYS A 109 9.32 11.19 3.34
CA LYS A 109 8.09 10.72 2.70
C LYS A 109 7.78 11.57 1.49
N GLN A 110 7.46 10.94 0.37
CA GLN A 110 7.17 11.62 -0.90
C GLN A 110 5.93 11.01 -1.56
N ALA A 111 5.09 11.87 -2.13
CA ALA A 111 3.98 11.45 -2.98
C ALA A 111 4.53 11.00 -4.34
N MET A 112 3.93 9.95 -4.91
CA MET A 112 4.30 9.45 -6.23
C MET A 112 3.05 9.17 -7.05
N PRO A 113 3.14 9.25 -8.38
CA PRO A 113 2.01 8.89 -9.22
C PRO A 113 1.76 7.38 -9.20
N VAL A 114 0.49 6.97 -9.23
CA VAL A 114 0.09 5.55 -9.19
C VAL A 114 0.65 4.76 -10.38
N TYR A 115 0.80 5.39 -11.55
CA TYR A 115 1.33 4.71 -12.74
C TYR A 115 2.74 4.13 -12.54
N LEU A 116 3.54 4.73 -11.64
CA LEU A 116 4.91 4.29 -11.37
C LEU A 116 4.94 2.88 -10.74
N LEU A 117 3.87 2.48 -10.05
CA LEU A 117 3.70 1.11 -9.59
C LEU A 117 3.66 0.11 -10.75
N ARG A 118 3.16 0.50 -11.93
CA ARG A 118 3.07 -0.38 -13.11
C ARG A 118 4.46 -0.70 -13.65
N ASP A 119 5.33 0.31 -13.71
CA ASP A 119 6.71 0.16 -14.16
C ASP A 119 7.48 -0.81 -13.27
N TRP A 120 7.22 -0.78 -11.97
CA TRP A 120 7.82 -1.69 -11.00
C TRP A 120 7.26 -3.11 -11.02
N THR A 121 6.15 -3.40 -11.72
CA THR A 121 5.61 -4.77 -11.80
C THR A 121 6.40 -5.69 -12.73
N ALA A 122 7.23 -5.13 -13.60
CA ALA A 122 8.11 -5.92 -14.45
C ALA A 122 9.20 -6.58 -13.57
N PRO A 123 9.43 -7.89 -13.72
CA PRO A 123 10.63 -8.48 -13.14
C PRO A 123 11.84 -7.78 -13.79
N GLY A 124 12.68 -7.15 -12.97
CA GLY A 124 13.96 -6.64 -13.44
C GLY A 124 14.71 -7.79 -14.11
N GLU A 125 15.09 -7.60 -15.37
CA GLU A 125 15.98 -8.49 -16.09
C GLU A 125 17.32 -8.48 -15.36
N VAL A 126 17.51 -9.42 -14.44
CA VAL A 126 18.80 -9.65 -13.81
C VAL A 126 19.62 -10.41 -14.83
N ALA A 127 20.38 -9.68 -15.65
CA ALA A 127 21.49 -10.25 -16.40
C ALA A 127 22.33 -11.06 -15.41
N SER A 128 22.23 -12.38 -15.54
CA SER A 128 23.07 -13.36 -14.84
C SER A 128 24.14 -13.83 -15.81
#